data_AF-A0A7S3T7Q6-F1
#
_entry.id   AF-A0A7S3T7Q6-F1
#
_cell.length_a   1.000
_cell.length_b   1.000
_cell.length_c   1.000
_cell.angle_alpha   90.00
_cell.angle_beta   90.00
_cell.angle_gamma   90.00
#
_symmetry.space_group_name_H-M   'P 1'
#
loop_
_entity.id
_entity.type
_entity.pdbx_description
1 polymer ?
#
loop_
_entity_poly.entity_id
_entity_poly.type
_entity_poly.pdbx_seq_one_letter_code
_entity_poly.pdbx_strand_id
1 'polypeptide(L)'
;HLARVPVSHRFPSSHRAAAMSLEATIAQKTAGTDASEVLELVLDGVKASKVTGLNQFTKLKVLQLNGCGLTSLEEFPTLPNLQRLELADNALSDGLDHLQDAALMHLKVLVLAGNKFSSLQGLESLASLPSLRELDMEGCAVAEENAYRETVFEMLPQIKYLDGVDGDGEEKDEEEEDEEEEDDDDDEEADEDVDSLLDEEGSELGGDSELGEEGADESDLGEGESELGEEEGEEGESELG
;
A
#
# COMPACT_ATOMS: atom_id res chain seq x y z
N HIS A 1 -14.03 -61.97 -13.29
CA HIS A 1 -13.98 -61.50 -14.69
C HIS A 1 -14.94 -60.33 -14.81
N LEU A 2 -14.47 -59.28 -15.48
CA LEU A 2 -15.01 -57.92 -15.58
C LEU A 2 -16.41 -57.80 -16.23
N ALA A 3 -16.95 -56.57 -16.13
CA ALA A 3 -17.96 -55.90 -16.97
C ALA A 3 -19.43 -56.09 -16.57
N ARG A 4 -20.34 -55.10 -16.56
CA ARG A 4 -20.38 -53.68 -16.98
C ARG A 4 -21.67 -53.08 -16.37
N VAL A 5 -21.69 -51.78 -16.03
CA VAL A 5 -22.94 -51.02 -15.78
C VAL A 5 -22.91 -49.76 -16.67
N PRO A 6 -24.00 -49.39 -17.36
CA PRO A 6 -23.97 -48.47 -18.49
C PRO A 6 -23.97 -46.98 -18.09
N VAL A 7 -23.34 -46.20 -18.98
CA VAL A 7 -23.36 -44.74 -19.04
C VAL A 7 -24.80 -44.24 -19.17
N SER A 8 -25.23 -43.38 -18.25
CA SER A 8 -26.34 -42.46 -18.47
C SER A 8 -25.83 -41.05 -18.24
N HIS A 9 -25.47 -40.39 -19.35
CA HIS A 9 -25.24 -38.96 -19.40
C HIS A 9 -26.51 -38.23 -18.98
N ARG A 10 -26.52 -37.73 -17.75
CA ARG A 10 -27.23 -36.50 -17.42
C ARG A 10 -26.16 -35.47 -17.08
N PHE A 11 -25.79 -34.68 -18.09
CA PHE A 11 -25.17 -33.39 -17.85
C PHE A 11 -26.18 -32.55 -17.06
N PRO A 12 -25.84 -32.01 -15.88
CA PRO A 12 -26.59 -30.88 -15.36
C PRO A 12 -26.22 -29.68 -16.24
N SER A 13 -27.07 -29.41 -17.23
CA SER A 13 -27.10 -28.13 -17.90
C SER A 13 -27.35 -27.02 -16.87
N SER A 14 -26.55 -25.96 -16.96
CA SER A 14 -26.66 -24.71 -16.20
C SER A 14 -26.10 -24.76 -14.76
N HIS A 15 -24.79 -24.92 -14.62
CA HIS A 15 -24.08 -24.20 -13.55
C HIS A 15 -23.96 -22.75 -13.99
N ARG A 16 -25.00 -21.98 -13.69
CA ARG A 16 -24.89 -20.56 -13.47
C ARG A 16 -23.76 -20.39 -12.45
N ALA A 17 -22.55 -20.06 -12.92
CA ALA A 17 -21.45 -19.71 -12.04
C ALA A 17 -21.98 -18.58 -11.16
N ALA A 18 -22.28 -18.88 -9.90
CA ALA A 18 -22.51 -17.84 -8.92
C ALA A 18 -21.21 -17.04 -8.93
N ALA A 19 -21.29 -15.74 -9.16
CA ALA A 19 -20.15 -14.87 -8.96
C ALA A 19 -19.65 -15.14 -7.53
N MET A 20 -18.52 -15.81 -7.40
CA MET A 20 -17.88 -15.96 -6.11
C MET A 20 -17.41 -14.56 -5.70
N SER A 21 -17.72 -14.16 -4.48
CA SER A 21 -17.16 -12.95 -3.91
C SER A 21 -15.64 -13.06 -3.86
N LEU A 22 -14.94 -11.92 -3.85
CA LEU A 22 -13.51 -11.85 -3.67
C LEU A 22 -13.06 -12.70 -2.47
N GLU A 23 -13.72 -12.50 -1.33
CA GLU A 23 -13.48 -13.23 -0.07
C GLU A 23 -13.66 -14.74 -0.19
N ALA A 24 -14.66 -15.19 -0.98
CA ALA A 24 -14.91 -16.62 -1.18
C ALA A 24 -13.79 -17.27 -2.01
N THR A 25 -13.24 -16.52 -2.98
CA THR A 25 -12.13 -17.00 -3.82
C THR A 25 -10.82 -16.99 -3.04
N ILE A 26 -10.60 -15.96 -2.23
CA ILE A 26 -9.49 -15.89 -1.27
C ILE A 26 -9.54 -17.13 -0.36
N ALA A 27 -10.67 -17.36 0.33
CA ALA A 27 -10.83 -18.51 1.24
C ALA A 27 -10.67 -19.86 0.54
N GLN A 28 -11.02 -19.96 -0.75
CA GLN A 28 -10.80 -21.17 -1.55
C GLN A 28 -9.32 -21.37 -1.89
N LYS A 29 -8.60 -20.31 -2.25
CA LYS A 29 -7.17 -20.37 -2.62
C LYS A 29 -6.26 -20.57 -1.42
N THR A 30 -6.64 -20.02 -0.28
CA THR A 30 -5.90 -20.13 0.98
C THR A 30 -6.48 -21.25 1.87
N ALA A 31 -7.28 -22.16 1.30
CA ALA A 31 -7.91 -23.24 2.04
C ALA A 31 -6.85 -24.22 2.57
N GLY A 32 -6.56 -24.15 3.87
CA GLY A 32 -5.58 -25.02 4.53
C GLY A 32 -4.17 -24.43 4.64
N THR A 33 -3.99 -23.16 4.30
CA THR A 33 -2.76 -22.39 4.54
C THR A 33 -3.11 -21.20 5.42
N ASP A 34 -2.27 -20.93 6.42
CA ASP A 34 -2.44 -19.75 7.26
C ASP A 34 -2.19 -18.49 6.43
N ALA A 35 -3.02 -17.46 6.62
CA ALA A 35 -2.92 -16.23 5.84
C ALA A 35 -1.55 -15.55 5.95
N SER A 36 -0.85 -15.75 7.07
CA SER A 36 0.51 -15.27 7.30
C SER A 36 1.60 -16.01 6.52
N GLU A 37 1.29 -17.15 5.88
CA GLU A 37 2.26 -17.90 5.07
C GLU A 37 2.06 -17.69 3.56
N VAL A 38 0.98 -17.03 3.16
CA VAL A 38 0.67 -16.79 1.75
C VAL A 38 1.53 -15.65 1.23
N LEU A 39 2.46 -15.96 0.32
CA LEU A 39 3.32 -14.99 -0.35
C LEU A 39 2.72 -14.47 -1.66
N GLU A 40 1.90 -15.28 -2.34
CA GLU A 40 1.35 -14.95 -3.65
C GLU A 40 -0.14 -15.25 -3.72
N LEU A 41 -0.90 -14.33 -4.30
CA LEU A 41 -2.34 -14.46 -4.42
C LEU A 41 -2.83 -13.95 -5.78
N VAL A 42 -3.27 -14.91 -6.61
CA VAL A 42 -3.82 -14.63 -7.94
C VAL A 42 -5.34 -14.70 -7.88
N LEU A 43 -6.04 -13.61 -8.17
CA LEU A 43 -7.50 -13.47 -8.04
C LEU A 43 -8.16 -13.01 -9.34
N ASP A 44 -7.56 -13.33 -10.49
CA ASP A 44 -8.03 -12.88 -11.79
C ASP A 44 -9.47 -13.28 -12.12
N GLY A 45 -10.19 -12.37 -12.77
CA GLY A 45 -11.57 -12.55 -13.21
C GLY A 45 -12.61 -12.64 -12.10
N VAL A 46 -12.21 -12.41 -10.84
CA VAL A 46 -13.12 -12.40 -9.69
C VAL A 46 -13.83 -11.06 -9.63
N LYS A 47 -15.17 -11.08 -9.74
CA LYS A 47 -15.94 -9.83 -9.74
C LYS A 47 -15.89 -9.16 -8.38
N ALA A 48 -15.17 -8.05 -8.30
CA ALA A 48 -15.04 -7.23 -7.11
C ALA A 48 -15.11 -5.75 -7.52
N SER A 49 -15.92 -4.96 -6.82
CA SER A 49 -15.94 -3.50 -7.01
C SER A 49 -14.87 -2.80 -6.16
N LYS A 50 -14.42 -3.46 -5.08
CA LYS A 50 -13.42 -2.98 -4.11
C LYS A 50 -12.51 -4.14 -3.69
N VAL A 51 -11.31 -3.80 -3.24
CA VAL A 51 -10.35 -4.76 -2.69
C VAL A 51 -10.59 -4.90 -1.19
N THR A 52 -11.21 -6.01 -0.76
CA THR A 52 -11.54 -6.25 0.66
C THR A 52 -11.14 -7.66 1.11
N GLY A 53 -10.90 -7.85 2.41
CA GLY A 53 -10.62 -9.16 2.97
C GLY A 53 -9.18 -9.65 2.79
N LEU A 54 -8.24 -8.73 2.52
CA LEU A 54 -6.82 -9.05 2.35
C LEU A 54 -5.93 -8.61 3.53
N ASN A 55 -6.48 -7.90 4.54
CA ASN A 55 -5.73 -7.39 5.70
C ASN A 55 -4.99 -8.47 6.51
N GLN A 56 -5.38 -9.73 6.35
CA GLN A 56 -4.81 -10.88 7.05
C GLN A 56 -3.52 -11.43 6.39
N PHE A 57 -3.19 -11.02 5.17
CA PHE A 57 -2.04 -11.52 4.41
C PHE A 57 -0.81 -10.62 4.59
N THR A 58 -0.24 -10.61 5.79
CA THR A 58 0.86 -9.70 6.15
C THR A 58 2.17 -9.99 5.41
N LYS A 59 2.41 -11.25 5.00
CA LYS A 59 3.60 -11.66 4.22
C LYS A 59 3.38 -11.70 2.71
N LEU A 60 2.25 -11.18 2.22
CA LEU A 60 1.94 -11.21 0.79
C LEU A 60 2.94 -10.34 0.02
N LYS A 61 3.70 -10.95 -0.88
CA LYS A 61 4.65 -10.29 -1.80
C LYS A 61 4.00 -9.98 -3.16
N VAL A 62 3.14 -10.86 -3.66
CA VAL A 62 2.53 -10.72 -5.01
C VAL A 62 1.01 -10.79 -4.93
N LEU A 63 0.33 -9.79 -5.48
CA LEU A 63 -1.13 -9.73 -5.59
C LEU A 63 -1.55 -9.45 -7.03
N GLN A 64 -2.32 -10.37 -7.63
CA GLN A 64 -2.89 -10.20 -8.96
C GLN A 64 -4.42 -10.15 -8.90
N LEU A 65 -4.99 -9.10 -9.45
CA LEU A 65 -6.42 -8.79 -9.45
C LEU A 65 -6.86 -8.38 -10.87
N ASN A 66 -6.39 -9.09 -11.88
CA ASN A 66 -6.61 -8.73 -13.28
C ASN A 66 -8.05 -9.03 -13.71
N GLY A 67 -8.69 -8.13 -14.45
CA GLY A 67 -10.05 -8.35 -14.97
C GLY A 67 -11.13 -8.51 -13.89
N CYS A 68 -10.91 -8.00 -12.69
CA CYS A 68 -11.84 -8.10 -11.56
C CYS A 68 -13.02 -7.12 -11.65
N GLY A 69 -12.91 -6.11 -12.52
CA GLY A 69 -13.91 -5.05 -12.65
C GLY A 69 -13.86 -4.03 -11.52
N LEU A 70 -12.69 -3.85 -10.89
CA LEU A 70 -12.47 -2.86 -9.85
C LEU A 70 -12.69 -1.46 -10.40
N THR A 71 -13.46 -0.64 -9.69
CA THR A 71 -13.75 0.75 -10.07
C THR A 71 -13.11 1.76 -9.14
N SER A 72 -12.66 1.32 -7.96
CA SER A 72 -12.00 2.15 -6.96
C SER A 72 -11.08 1.29 -6.10
N LEU A 73 -10.00 1.91 -5.62
CA LEU A 73 -9.08 1.34 -4.63
C LEU A 73 -9.38 1.86 -3.21
N GLU A 74 -10.56 2.45 -2.98
CA GLU A 74 -11.01 2.86 -1.64
C GLU A 74 -10.84 1.73 -0.62
N GLU A 75 -10.29 2.09 0.56
CA GLU A 75 -10.02 1.16 1.67
C GLU A 75 -9.06 0.02 1.27
N PHE A 76 -8.07 0.31 0.41
CA PHE A 76 -7.05 -0.66 0.05
C PHE A 76 -6.36 -1.20 1.31
N PRO A 77 -6.22 -2.52 1.44
CA PRO A 77 -5.62 -3.16 2.61
C PRO A 77 -4.16 -2.75 2.81
N THR A 78 -3.74 -2.57 4.06
CA THR A 78 -2.31 -2.41 4.39
C THR A 78 -1.59 -3.73 4.19
N LEU A 79 -0.70 -3.79 3.21
CA LEU A 79 0.10 -4.97 2.87
C LEU A 79 1.58 -4.58 2.92
N PRO A 80 2.23 -4.68 4.10
CA PRO A 80 3.56 -4.10 4.31
C PRO A 80 4.63 -4.73 3.43
N ASN A 81 4.52 -6.03 3.13
CA ASN A 81 5.50 -6.78 2.35
C ASN A 81 5.15 -6.89 0.85
N LEU A 82 4.14 -6.16 0.37
CA LEU A 82 3.71 -6.27 -1.02
C LEU A 82 4.74 -5.65 -1.95
N GLN A 83 5.29 -6.46 -2.85
CA GLN A 83 6.32 -6.07 -3.82
C GLN A 83 5.75 -5.93 -5.23
N ARG A 84 4.73 -6.72 -5.59
CA ARG A 84 4.12 -6.70 -6.92
C ARG A 84 2.60 -6.65 -6.82
N LEU A 85 2.00 -5.65 -7.46
CA LEU A 85 0.56 -5.45 -7.54
C LEU A 85 0.12 -5.35 -9.00
N GLU A 86 -0.69 -6.31 -9.43
CA GLU A 86 -1.28 -6.31 -10.77
C GLU A 86 -2.78 -6.05 -10.69
N LEU A 87 -3.21 -5.00 -11.37
CA LEU A 87 -4.58 -4.50 -11.44
C LEU A 87 -5.00 -4.31 -12.90
N ALA A 88 -4.45 -5.09 -13.83
CA ALA A 88 -4.70 -4.96 -15.25
C ALA A 88 -6.17 -5.24 -15.61
N ASP A 89 -6.64 -4.67 -16.73
CA ASP A 89 -7.99 -4.88 -17.27
C ASP A 89 -9.13 -4.57 -16.26
N ASN A 90 -8.91 -3.61 -15.37
CA ASN A 90 -9.95 -3.10 -14.47
C ASN A 90 -10.58 -1.81 -15.02
N ALA A 91 -11.43 -1.16 -14.22
CA ALA A 91 -12.12 0.07 -14.58
C ALA A 91 -11.69 1.25 -13.68
N LEU A 92 -10.45 1.22 -13.18
CA LEU A 92 -9.89 2.27 -12.35
C LEU A 92 -9.65 3.52 -13.20
N SER A 93 -10.07 4.68 -12.72
CA SER A 93 -9.81 5.96 -13.38
C SER A 93 -9.07 6.97 -12.50
N ASP A 94 -9.05 6.71 -11.19
CA ASP A 94 -8.49 7.55 -10.15
C ASP A 94 -8.34 6.73 -8.85
N GLY A 95 -7.84 7.35 -7.78
CA GLY A 95 -7.78 6.77 -6.43
C GLY A 95 -6.47 6.08 -6.10
N LEU A 96 -5.38 6.48 -6.76
CA LEU A 96 -4.03 6.02 -6.41
C LEU A 96 -3.56 6.55 -5.06
N ASP A 97 -4.18 7.62 -4.54
CA ASP A 97 -4.00 8.10 -3.15
C ASP A 97 -4.27 7.01 -2.11
N HIS A 98 -5.17 6.07 -2.40
CA HIS A 98 -5.42 4.96 -1.46
C HIS A 98 -4.27 3.97 -1.37
N LEU A 99 -3.43 3.87 -2.40
CA LEU A 99 -2.20 3.07 -2.34
C LEU A 99 -1.14 3.78 -1.47
N GLN A 100 -1.12 5.10 -1.49
CA GLN A 100 -0.33 5.92 -0.57
C GLN A 100 -0.82 5.74 0.88
N ASP A 101 -2.14 5.83 1.12
CA ASP A 101 -2.75 5.64 2.44
C ASP A 101 -2.49 4.22 3.00
N ALA A 102 -2.45 3.22 2.12
CA ALA A 102 -2.13 1.83 2.48
C ALA A 102 -0.65 1.61 2.82
N ALA A 103 0.20 2.63 2.66
CA ALA A 103 1.62 2.64 3.00
C ALA A 103 2.39 1.44 2.41
N LEU A 104 2.22 1.20 1.10
CA LEU A 104 2.88 0.10 0.37
C LEU A 104 4.37 0.40 0.12
N MET A 105 5.16 0.50 1.20
CA MET A 105 6.54 0.98 1.16
C MET A 105 7.50 0.07 0.39
N HIS A 106 7.17 -1.22 0.26
CA HIS A 106 7.99 -2.22 -0.44
C HIS A 106 7.50 -2.51 -1.87
N LEU A 107 6.48 -1.80 -2.36
CA LEU A 107 5.93 -2.04 -3.70
C LEU A 107 6.95 -1.64 -4.77
N LYS A 108 7.43 -2.62 -5.53
CA LYS A 108 8.41 -2.45 -6.62
C LYS A 108 7.75 -2.39 -7.99
N VAL A 109 6.70 -3.20 -8.20
CA VAL A 109 6.03 -3.36 -9.51
C VAL A 109 4.54 -3.07 -9.39
N LEU A 110 4.04 -2.13 -10.20
CA LEU A 110 2.62 -1.78 -10.30
C LEU A 110 2.15 -1.87 -11.75
N VAL A 111 1.25 -2.82 -12.02
CA VAL A 111 0.64 -3.00 -13.34
C VAL A 111 -0.79 -2.46 -13.32
N LEU A 112 -1.03 -1.41 -14.08
CA LEU A 112 -2.34 -0.75 -14.25
C LEU A 112 -2.79 -0.79 -15.72
N ALA A 113 -2.20 -1.63 -16.55
CA ALA A 113 -2.55 -1.77 -17.96
C ALA A 113 -4.07 -1.99 -18.18
N GLY A 114 -4.62 -1.41 -19.24
CA GLY A 114 -6.03 -1.57 -19.61
C GLY A 114 -7.05 -0.89 -18.67
N ASN A 115 -6.60 -0.02 -17.75
CA ASN A 115 -7.48 0.81 -16.93
C ASN A 115 -7.91 2.11 -17.66
N LYS A 116 -8.64 2.98 -16.95
CA LYS A 116 -9.26 4.20 -17.47
C LYS A 116 -8.62 5.49 -16.95
N PHE A 117 -7.34 5.43 -16.57
CA PHE A 117 -6.59 6.64 -16.20
C PHE A 117 -6.46 7.54 -17.42
N SER A 118 -6.89 8.79 -17.29
CA SER A 118 -6.93 9.78 -18.38
C SER A 118 -6.23 11.09 -18.03
N SER A 119 -5.52 11.16 -16.90
CA SER A 119 -4.82 12.35 -16.43
C SER A 119 -3.56 11.92 -15.70
N LEU A 120 -2.46 12.63 -15.97
CA LEU A 120 -1.18 12.46 -15.27
C LEU A 120 -1.25 12.91 -13.81
N GLN A 121 -2.14 13.83 -13.46
CA GLN A 121 -2.25 14.38 -12.11
C GLN A 121 -2.56 13.29 -11.07
N GLY A 122 -3.33 12.26 -11.44
CA GLY A 122 -3.63 11.14 -10.54
C GLY A 122 -2.43 10.26 -10.22
N LEU A 123 -1.33 10.35 -10.99
CA LEU A 123 -0.11 9.58 -10.76
C LEU A 123 0.81 10.22 -9.72
N GLU A 124 0.58 11.50 -9.34
CA GLU A 124 1.38 12.21 -8.33
C GLU A 124 1.43 11.46 -7.00
N SER A 125 0.35 10.79 -6.62
CA SER A 125 0.25 10.00 -5.39
C SER A 125 1.22 8.82 -5.38
N LEU A 126 1.64 8.31 -6.54
CA LEU A 126 2.66 7.26 -6.62
C LEU A 126 4.06 7.76 -6.22
N ALA A 127 4.28 9.09 -6.20
CA ALA A 127 5.54 9.68 -5.76
C ALA A 127 5.85 9.35 -4.29
N SER A 128 4.84 9.04 -3.48
CA SER A 128 5.02 8.65 -2.08
C SER A 128 5.46 7.20 -1.90
N LEU A 129 5.54 6.40 -2.97
CA LEU A 129 5.97 5.00 -2.93
C LEU A 129 7.47 4.93 -3.28
N PRO A 130 8.38 4.87 -2.29
CA PRO A 130 9.81 5.05 -2.52
C PRO A 130 10.46 3.86 -3.24
N SER A 131 9.88 2.67 -3.10
CA SER A 131 10.40 1.44 -3.69
C SER A 131 9.86 1.13 -5.08
N LEU A 132 8.91 1.94 -5.59
CA LEU A 132 8.33 1.71 -6.90
C LEU A 132 9.40 1.89 -7.97
N ARG A 133 9.63 0.84 -8.78
CA ARG A 133 10.60 0.82 -9.87
C ARG A 133 9.94 0.63 -11.22
N GLU A 134 8.79 -0.04 -11.24
CA GLU A 134 8.12 -0.44 -12.47
C GLU A 134 6.66 -0.02 -12.44
N LEU A 135 6.27 0.68 -13.51
CA LEU A 135 4.89 1.10 -13.73
C LEU A 135 4.50 0.72 -15.15
N ASP A 136 3.41 -0.01 -15.28
CA ASP A 136 2.80 -0.34 -16.57
C ASP A 136 1.42 0.30 -16.66
N MET A 137 1.25 1.18 -17.63
CA MET A 137 0.02 1.90 -17.92
C MET A 137 -0.46 1.64 -19.35
N GLU A 138 0.05 0.59 -20.01
CA GLU A 138 -0.30 0.28 -21.40
C GLU A 138 -1.82 0.17 -21.56
N GLY A 139 -2.38 0.79 -22.61
CA GLY A 139 -3.82 0.74 -22.85
C GLY A 139 -4.66 1.63 -21.92
N CYS A 140 -4.05 2.44 -21.05
CA CYS A 140 -4.73 3.56 -20.41
C CYS A 140 -4.77 4.78 -21.34
N ALA A 141 -5.79 5.63 -21.22
CA ALA A 141 -5.91 6.85 -22.02
C ALA A 141 -4.76 7.84 -21.79
N VAL A 142 -4.19 7.86 -20.57
CA VAL A 142 -3.03 8.70 -20.23
C VAL A 142 -1.78 8.34 -21.02
N ALA A 143 -1.61 7.07 -21.43
CA ALA A 143 -0.46 6.63 -22.22
C ALA A 143 -0.51 7.19 -23.67
N GLU A 144 -1.66 7.69 -24.13
CA GLU A 144 -1.80 8.35 -25.43
C GLU A 144 -1.47 9.86 -25.38
N GLU A 145 -1.22 10.43 -24.20
CA GLU A 145 -0.89 11.84 -24.07
C GLU A 145 0.52 12.18 -24.61
N ASN A 146 0.66 13.37 -25.20
CA ASN A 146 1.96 13.86 -25.62
C ASN A 146 2.86 14.08 -24.40
N ALA A 147 4.12 13.69 -24.51
CA ALA A 147 5.09 13.76 -23.41
C ALA A 147 4.70 12.93 -22.18
N TYR A 148 3.82 11.93 -22.31
CA TYR A 148 3.45 11.00 -21.24
C TYR A 148 4.69 10.45 -20.52
N ARG A 149 5.61 9.82 -21.26
CA ARG A 149 6.82 9.22 -20.68
C ARG A 149 7.71 10.25 -19.99
N GLU A 150 8.01 11.35 -20.67
CA GLU A 150 8.87 12.42 -20.12
C GLU A 150 8.28 12.98 -18.82
N THR A 151 6.97 13.23 -18.80
CA THR A 151 6.27 13.78 -17.63
C THR A 151 6.21 12.78 -16.49
N VAL A 152 5.95 11.49 -16.77
CA VAL A 152 5.95 10.45 -15.73
C VAL A 152 7.33 10.28 -15.12
N PHE A 153 8.41 10.25 -15.91
CA PHE A 153 9.77 10.16 -15.38
C PHE A 153 10.19 11.43 -14.61
N GLU A 154 9.68 12.61 -14.99
CA GLU A 154 9.91 13.86 -14.23
C GLU A 154 9.16 13.86 -12.89
N MET A 155 7.92 13.38 -12.88
CA MET A 155 7.07 13.32 -11.68
C MET A 155 7.47 12.20 -10.71
N LEU A 156 7.90 11.06 -11.26
CA LEU A 156 8.21 9.83 -10.53
C LEU A 156 9.67 9.41 -10.81
N PRO A 157 10.65 10.16 -10.29
CA PRO A 157 12.07 9.92 -10.56
C PRO A 157 12.59 8.58 -10.00
N GLN A 158 11.82 7.92 -9.14
CA GLN A 158 12.16 6.60 -8.59
C GLN A 158 11.87 5.44 -9.57
N ILE A 159 11.06 5.66 -10.62
CA ILE A 159 10.71 4.63 -11.60
C ILE A 159 11.89 4.41 -12.55
N LYS A 160 12.29 3.14 -12.68
CA LYS A 160 13.30 2.67 -13.63
C LYS A 160 12.67 2.30 -14.97
N TYR A 161 11.53 1.60 -14.94
CA TYR A 161 10.86 1.09 -16.14
C TYR A 161 9.41 1.57 -16.20
N LEU A 162 9.04 2.13 -17.35
CA LEU A 162 7.69 2.56 -17.69
C LEU A 162 7.22 1.80 -18.93
N ASP A 163 6.10 1.09 -18.85
CA ASP A 163 5.55 0.24 -19.93
C ASP A 163 6.61 -0.74 -20.50
N GLY A 164 7.44 -1.30 -19.62
CA GLY A 164 8.51 -2.24 -19.99
C GLY A 164 9.74 -1.62 -20.64
N VAL A 165 9.85 -0.28 -20.70
CA VAL A 165 10.98 0.43 -21.29
C VAL A 165 11.55 1.42 -20.29
N ASP A 166 12.87 1.57 -20.22
CA ASP A 166 13.52 2.52 -19.32
C ASP A 166 13.53 3.97 -19.86
N GLY A 167 14.25 4.86 -19.17
CA GLY A 167 14.44 6.26 -19.58
C GLY A 167 15.37 6.44 -20.78
N ASP A 168 16.23 5.46 -21.08
CA ASP A 168 17.15 5.45 -22.22
C ASP A 168 16.52 4.82 -23.48
N GLY A 169 15.39 4.13 -23.32
CA GLY A 169 14.64 3.49 -24.39
C GLY A 169 14.94 2.00 -24.57
N GLU A 170 15.63 1.38 -23.61
CA GLU A 170 15.92 -0.06 -23.61
C GLU A 170 14.76 -0.83 -22.96
N GLU A 171 14.44 -2.00 -23.52
CA GLU A 171 13.41 -2.88 -22.97
C GLU A 171 13.94 -3.55 -21.68
N LYS A 172 13.05 -3.75 -20.70
CA LYS A 172 13.39 -4.45 -19.45
C LYS A 172 13.82 -5.89 -19.79
N ASP A 173 15.04 -6.24 -19.39
CA ASP A 173 15.50 -7.62 -19.40
C ASP A 173 14.77 -8.40 -18.28
N GLU A 174 14.04 -9.46 -18.65
CA GLU A 174 13.26 -10.31 -17.72
C GLU A 174 14.13 -11.02 -16.66
N GLU A 175 15.47 -11.02 -16.81
CA GLU A 175 16.41 -11.73 -15.94
C GLU A 175 16.91 -10.89 -14.73
N GLU A 176 16.62 -9.58 -14.65
CA GLU A 176 17.03 -8.73 -13.52
C GLU A 176 16.06 -8.77 -12.29
N GLU A 177 14.97 -9.54 -12.34
CA GLU A 177 14.00 -9.63 -11.21
C GLU A 177 14.58 -10.34 -9.97
N ASP A 178 15.67 -11.12 -10.09
CA ASP A 178 16.18 -11.99 -9.03
C ASP A 178 17.33 -11.40 -8.17
N GLU A 179 17.86 -10.20 -8.48
CA GLU A 179 19.09 -9.69 -7.84
C GLU A 179 18.89 -8.80 -6.60
N GLU A 180 17.65 -8.43 -6.22
CA GLU A 180 17.39 -7.61 -5.02
C GLU A 180 16.79 -8.39 -3.82
N GLU A 181 17.01 -9.71 -3.74
CA GLU A 181 16.72 -10.52 -2.53
C GLU A 181 17.86 -10.36 -1.49
N GLU A 182 18.11 -9.14 -1.02
CA GLU A 182 18.89 -8.86 0.21
C GLU A 182 18.17 -7.79 1.05
N ASP A 183 16.85 -7.92 1.24
CA ASP A 183 16.22 -7.32 2.42
C ASP A 183 16.23 -8.40 3.51
N ASP A 184 17.26 -8.30 4.36
CA ASP A 184 17.37 -8.98 5.65
C ASP A 184 16.07 -8.73 6.45
N ASP A 185 15.13 -9.66 6.41
CA ASP A 185 14.18 -9.84 7.51
C ASP A 185 14.99 -10.34 8.72
N ASP A 186 15.72 -9.40 9.34
CA ASP A 186 16.24 -9.52 10.70
C ASP A 186 15.03 -9.57 11.63
N ASP A 187 14.50 -10.79 11.77
CA ASP A 187 13.55 -11.20 12.78
C ASP A 187 14.24 -11.08 14.15
N GLU A 188 14.57 -9.84 14.56
CA GLU A 188 14.76 -9.53 15.98
C GLU A 188 13.36 -9.54 16.61
N GLU A 189 12.86 -10.75 16.85
CA GLU A 189 11.91 -11.00 17.94
C GLU A 189 12.50 -10.34 19.18
N ALA A 190 12.00 -9.15 19.49
CA ALA A 190 12.28 -8.45 20.73
C ALA A 190 11.65 -9.26 21.85
N ASP A 191 12.36 -10.30 22.28
CA ASP A 191 12.16 -10.96 23.55
C ASP A 191 12.44 -9.92 24.64
N GLU A 192 11.44 -9.09 24.96
CA GLU A 192 11.39 -8.37 26.23
C GLU A 192 11.18 -9.41 27.35
N ASP A 193 12.21 -10.21 27.62
CA ASP A 193 12.41 -10.85 28.91
C ASP A 193 12.56 -9.74 29.95
N VAL A 194 11.42 -9.23 30.41
CA VAL A 194 11.29 -8.42 31.63
C VAL A 194 11.62 -9.31 32.81
N ASP A 195 12.92 -9.52 33.04
CA ASP A 195 13.41 -10.28 34.19
C ASP A 195 12.98 -9.57 35.47
N SER A 196 12.02 -10.19 36.14
CA SER A 196 11.50 -9.80 37.43
C SER A 196 12.56 -10.08 38.50
N LEU A 197 13.47 -9.12 38.72
CA LEU A 197 14.32 -9.14 39.90
C LEU A 197 13.65 -8.38 41.05
N LEU A 198 12.64 -9.05 41.64
CA LEU A 198 12.33 -8.95 43.06
C LEU A 198 13.16 -10.04 43.77
N ASP A 199 14.22 -9.68 44.50
CA ASP A 199 14.20 -9.79 45.97
C ASP A 199 15.50 -9.28 46.63
N GLU A 200 15.29 -8.88 47.88
CA GLU A 200 16.11 -8.31 48.96
C GLU A 200 17.63 -8.54 49.03
N GLU A 201 18.35 -7.52 49.55
CA GLU A 201 19.02 -7.59 50.87
C GLU A 201 19.34 -6.19 51.40
N GLY A 202 19.17 -6.02 52.72
CA GLY A 202 19.24 -4.74 53.42
C GLY A 202 20.59 -4.39 54.06
N SER A 203 20.49 -3.50 55.07
CA SER A 203 21.54 -2.90 55.91
C SER A 203 22.25 -1.68 55.27
N GLU A 204 22.64 -0.59 55.95
CA GLU A 204 22.30 0.05 57.22
C GLU A 204 23.17 1.34 57.27
N LEU A 205 22.60 2.44 57.81
CA LEU A 205 23.27 3.50 58.59
C LEU A 205 24.25 4.50 57.92
N GLY A 206 23.82 5.78 57.96
CA GLY A 206 24.46 6.79 58.82
C GLY A 206 25.44 7.77 58.17
N GLY A 207 25.18 9.06 58.32
CA GLY A 207 26.17 10.11 58.08
C GLY A 207 25.56 11.48 57.80
N ASP A 208 25.35 12.24 58.87
CA ASP A 208 25.08 13.67 58.82
C ASP A 208 26.33 14.44 58.36
N SER A 209 26.14 15.52 57.59
CA SER A 209 26.97 16.73 57.73
C SER A 209 26.31 17.93 57.06
N GLU A 210 25.80 18.77 57.93
CA GLU A 210 25.55 20.22 57.91
C GLU A 210 26.37 21.13 56.94
N LEU A 211 25.67 22.18 56.47
CA LEU A 211 26.07 23.57 56.16
C LEU A 211 26.83 23.94 54.86
N GLY A 212 26.25 24.92 54.16
CA GLY A 212 26.91 25.74 53.14
C GLY A 212 25.93 26.74 52.50
N GLU A 213 26.00 27.99 52.95
CA GLU A 213 25.04 29.08 52.81
C GLU A 213 25.37 29.99 51.58
N GLU A 214 24.33 30.67 51.07
CA GLU A 214 24.29 31.97 50.35
C GLU A 214 24.74 32.12 48.88
N GLY A 215 23.88 32.84 48.12
CA GLY A 215 24.22 33.43 46.83
C GLY A 215 22.98 33.87 46.04
N ALA A 216 22.33 34.96 46.47
CA ALA A 216 21.30 35.66 45.72
C ALA A 216 21.88 36.34 44.47
N ASP A 217 21.16 36.31 43.34
CA ASP A 217 21.08 37.45 42.43
C ASP A 217 19.76 37.44 41.66
N GLU A 218 19.18 38.63 41.60
CA GLU A 218 17.87 38.97 41.06
C GLU A 218 17.97 39.45 39.61
N SER A 219 16.81 39.76 39.01
CA SER A 219 16.58 40.54 37.78
C SER A 219 16.57 39.69 36.49
N ASP A 220 15.74 39.96 35.48
CA ASP A 220 14.85 41.09 35.22
C ASP A 220 13.93 40.67 34.04
N LEU A 221 12.64 40.98 34.19
CA LEU A 221 11.70 41.53 33.20
C LEU A 221 11.74 41.11 31.71
N GLY A 222 10.55 40.80 31.19
CA GLY A 222 10.29 40.79 29.75
C GLY A 222 8.86 40.41 29.37
N GLU A 223 7.89 41.24 29.78
CA GLU A 223 6.51 41.22 29.29
C GLU A 223 6.46 41.42 27.77
N GLY A 224 5.47 40.81 27.13
CA GLY A 224 5.21 40.98 25.69
C GLY A 224 3.81 40.53 25.32
N GLU A 225 2.79 41.19 25.90
CA GLU A 225 1.47 41.26 25.28
C GLU A 225 1.53 42.22 24.08
N SER A 226 0.96 41.82 22.95
CA SER A 226 0.45 42.80 21.99
C SER A 226 -0.81 42.28 21.30
N GLU A 227 -1.87 42.94 21.71
CA GLU A 227 -3.23 43.02 21.23
C GLU A 227 -3.39 43.54 19.78
N LEU A 228 -4.51 43.12 19.17
CA LEU A 228 -5.41 43.86 18.26
C LEU A 228 -5.07 44.05 16.77
N GLY A 229 -6.13 43.87 15.96
CA GLY A 229 -6.22 44.27 14.56
C GLY A 229 -7.54 43.80 13.92
N GLU A 230 -8.62 44.53 14.20
CA GLU A 230 -9.94 44.45 13.55
C GLU A 230 -9.85 44.87 12.07
N GLU A 231 -10.60 44.24 11.16
CA GLU A 231 -11.11 44.93 9.95
C GLU A 231 -12.41 44.24 9.49
N GLU A 232 -13.52 44.99 9.52
CA GLU A 232 -14.78 44.67 8.86
C GLU A 232 -14.74 45.04 7.36
N GLY A 233 -15.69 44.50 6.58
CA GLY A 233 -16.06 44.98 5.24
C GLY A 233 -16.15 43.83 4.23
N GLU A 234 -17.13 43.73 3.33
CA GLU A 234 -18.21 44.63 2.95
C GLU A 234 -19.20 43.80 2.09
N GLU A 235 -20.39 44.36 1.93
CA GLU A 235 -21.56 43.80 1.25
C GLU A 235 -21.36 43.60 -0.27
N GLY A 236 -22.19 42.74 -0.87
CA GLY A 236 -22.24 42.55 -2.32
C GLY A 236 -23.47 41.79 -2.78
N GLU A 237 -24.63 42.45 -2.73
CA GLU A 237 -25.86 42.04 -3.41
C GLU A 237 -25.72 42.14 -4.95
N SER A 238 -26.33 41.21 -5.68
CA SER A 238 -27.13 41.38 -6.94
C SER A 238 -27.13 40.04 -7.70
N GLU A 239 -28.25 39.30 -7.69
CA GLU A 239 -29.31 39.36 -8.70
C GLU A 239 -28.79 39.38 -10.14
N LEU A 240 -28.92 38.26 -10.85
CA LEU A 240 -29.45 38.24 -12.22
C LEU A 240 -30.27 36.95 -12.40
N GLY A 241 -31.58 37.16 -12.61
CA GLY A 241 -32.48 36.17 -13.20
C GLY A 241 -32.42 36.13 -14.72
#